data_AF-M1ADG3-F1
#
_entry.id   AF-M1ADG3-F1
#
_cell.length_a   1.000
_cell.length_b   1.000
_cell.length_c   1.000
_cell.angle_alpha   90.00
_cell.angle_beta   90.00
_cell.angle_gamma   90.00
#
_symmetry.space_group_name_H-M   'P 1'
#
loop_
_entity.id
_entity.type
_entity.pdbx_description
1 polymer ?
#
loop_
_entity_poly.entity_id
_entity_poly.type
_entity_poly.pdbx_seq_one_letter_code
_entity_poly.pdbx_strand_id
1 'polypeptide(L)'
;MPSSTCRYSTRALKGQGVNHYLKQFKFAHGSLDIIVVDTGLYEVASNGAGDRQSQWLIDTLENSESKWCIAMGLHPLVAYEEDTPQTKLKHEFQSLHGVFLKYGVDAYISAPACADNVEERHCKIQN
;
A
#
# COMPACT_ATOMS: atom_id res chain seq x y z
N MET A 1 -21.45 17.61 17.49
CA MET A 1 -20.71 16.57 18.23
C MET A 1 -19.51 16.17 17.39
N PRO A 2 -18.26 16.49 17.76
CA PRO A 2 -17.11 16.01 16.98
C PRO A 2 -16.86 14.55 17.33
N SER A 3 -16.88 13.66 16.33
CA SER A 3 -16.51 12.27 16.53
C SER A 3 -14.99 12.18 16.69
N SER A 4 -14.57 11.66 17.82
CA SER A 4 -13.15 11.42 18.11
C SER A 4 -12.77 10.08 17.49
N THR A 5 -12.29 10.08 16.24
CA THR A 5 -11.70 8.88 15.66
C THR A 5 -10.32 8.67 16.29
N CYS A 6 -10.24 7.78 17.27
CA CYS A 6 -8.97 7.35 17.86
C CYS A 6 -8.20 6.52 16.83
N ARG A 7 -7.15 7.08 16.25
CA ARG A 7 -6.23 6.35 15.36
C ARG A 7 -5.20 5.62 16.20
N TYR A 8 -5.25 4.29 16.20
CA TYR A 8 -4.18 3.45 16.74
C TYR A 8 -3.10 3.30 15.66
N SER A 9 -1.91 3.88 15.88
CA SER A 9 -0.73 3.65 15.04
C SER A 9 0.38 3.04 15.90
N THR A 10 0.85 1.85 15.54
CA THR A 10 2.08 1.29 16.10
C THR A 10 3.28 2.05 15.55
N ARG A 11 4.37 2.18 16.33
CA ARG A 11 5.63 2.76 15.82
C ARG A 11 6.03 2.08 14.52
N ALA A 12 6.26 2.86 13.48
CA ALA A 12 6.87 2.37 12.25
C ALA A 12 8.21 1.70 12.61
N LEU A 13 8.35 0.42 12.30
CA LEU A 13 9.63 -0.25 12.35
C LEU A 13 10.54 0.47 11.36
N LYS A 14 11.64 1.05 11.83
CA LYS A 14 12.65 1.71 10.98
C LYS A 14 13.07 0.74 9.89
N GLY A 15 12.62 0.99 8.66
CA GLY A 15 13.00 0.23 7.47
C GLY A 15 14.46 0.53 7.11
N GLN A 16 15.24 -0.53 6.94
CA GLN A 16 16.62 -0.47 6.51
C GLN A 16 16.65 -0.57 4.97
N GLY A 17 16.94 0.54 4.29
CA GLY A 17 17.68 0.56 3.03
C GLY A 17 16.94 0.36 1.70
N VAL A 18 15.67 -0.09 1.65
CA VAL A 18 14.90 -0.15 0.39
C VAL A 18 13.42 0.14 0.70
N ASN A 19 12.73 0.94 -0.12
CA ASN A 19 11.37 1.44 0.15
C ASN A 19 10.26 0.37 0.09
N HIS A 20 10.61 -0.91 0.04
CA HIS A 20 9.67 -2.03 0.06
C HIS A 20 9.93 -2.93 1.29
N TYR A 21 8.87 -3.54 1.83
CA TYR A 21 8.96 -4.27 3.08
C TYR A 21 8.05 -5.50 3.06
N LEU A 22 8.57 -6.65 3.50
CA LEU A 22 7.80 -7.87 3.71
C LEU A 22 7.79 -8.20 5.20
N LYS A 23 6.60 -8.43 5.75
CA LYS A 23 6.42 -9.00 7.08
C LYS A 23 5.56 -10.24 7.02
N GLN A 24 6.14 -11.34 7.46
CA GLN A 24 5.47 -12.63 7.50
C GLN A 24 5.03 -12.93 8.93
N PHE A 25 3.81 -13.42 9.06
CA PHE A 25 3.22 -13.91 10.31
C PHE A 25 2.84 -15.37 10.14
N LYS A 26 3.20 -16.19 11.12
CA LYS A 26 2.78 -17.59 11.22
C LYS A 26 1.93 -17.75 12.47
N PHE A 27 0.80 -18.43 12.32
CA PHE A 27 -0.13 -18.76 13.40
C PHE A 27 -0.52 -20.23 13.28
N ALA A 28 -1.12 -20.78 14.34
CA ALA A 28 -1.37 -22.23 14.46
C ALA A 28 -2.09 -22.86 13.26
N HIS A 29 -2.92 -22.07 12.55
CA HIS A 29 -3.73 -22.55 11.43
C HIS A 29 -3.49 -21.80 10.11
N GLY A 30 -2.43 -21.02 9.99
CA GLY A 30 -2.14 -20.32 8.75
C GLY A 30 -0.96 -19.35 8.79
N SER A 31 -0.84 -18.60 7.71
CA SER A 31 0.25 -17.68 7.44
C SER A 31 -0.29 -16.45 6.72
N LEU A 32 0.32 -15.30 7.00
CA LEU A 32 -0.03 -14.01 6.42
C LEU A 32 1.25 -13.27 6.04
N ASP A 33 1.32 -12.87 4.78
CA ASP A 33 2.32 -11.92 4.28
C ASP A 33 1.71 -10.53 4.19
N ILE A 34 2.37 -9.56 4.79
CA ILE A 34 2.08 -8.14 4.62
C ILE A 34 3.22 -7.54 3.81
N ILE A 35 2.90 -7.03 2.62
CA ILE A 35 3.84 -6.44 1.68
C ILE A 35 3.57 -4.95 1.59
N VAL A 36 4.55 -4.11 1.86
CA VAL A 36 4.48 -2.66 1.63
C VAL A 36 5.23 -2.35 0.34
N VAL A 37 4.53 -1.68 -0.58
CA VAL A 37 5.02 -1.29 -1.90
C VAL A 37 5.07 0.24 -1.98
N ASP A 38 6.19 0.80 -2.42
CA ASP A 38 6.33 2.22 -2.69
C ASP A 38 5.63 2.57 -4.01
N THR A 39 4.36 2.93 -3.90
CA THR A 39 3.54 3.35 -5.04
C THR A 39 4.05 4.61 -5.74
N GLY A 40 4.86 5.46 -5.09
CA GLY A 40 5.40 6.67 -5.71
C GLY A 40 6.40 6.37 -6.83
N LEU A 41 7.04 5.20 -6.79
CA LEU A 41 7.95 4.72 -7.84
C LEU A 41 7.24 4.31 -9.14
N TYR A 42 5.91 4.16 -9.11
CA TYR A 42 5.11 3.84 -10.30
C TYR A 42 4.50 5.08 -10.95
N GLU A 43 4.31 6.17 -10.19
CA GLU A 43 3.85 7.46 -10.73
C GLU A 43 4.98 8.21 -11.45
N VAL A 44 6.20 8.16 -10.90
CA VAL A 44 7.36 8.87 -11.47
C VAL A 44 8.18 7.89 -12.31
N ALA A 45 7.90 7.87 -13.61
CA ALA A 45 8.70 7.15 -14.60
C ALA A 45 10.10 7.79 -14.74
N SER A 46 11.00 7.57 -13.79
CA SER A 46 12.37 8.07 -13.90
C SER A 46 13.29 7.32 -12.93
N ASN A 47 14.25 6.56 -13.49
CA ASN A 47 15.42 5.92 -12.84
C ASN A 47 15.38 4.41 -12.53
N GLY A 48 14.44 3.63 -13.07
CA GLY A 48 14.46 2.14 -12.97
C GLY A 48 14.27 1.57 -11.56
N ALA A 49 14.01 2.44 -10.57
CA ALA A 49 13.70 2.04 -9.20
C ALA A 49 12.35 1.28 -9.13
N GLY A 50 11.37 1.70 -9.95
CA GLY A 50 10.09 0.99 -10.12
C GLY A 50 10.27 -0.43 -10.68
N ASP A 51 11.22 -0.63 -11.61
CA ASP A 51 11.50 -1.94 -12.18
C ASP A 51 12.14 -2.87 -11.15
N ARG A 52 13.08 -2.35 -10.34
CA ARG A 52 13.71 -3.11 -9.25
C ARG A 52 12.70 -3.52 -8.18
N GLN A 53 11.80 -2.61 -7.81
CA GLN A 53 10.72 -2.94 -6.86
C GLN A 53 9.75 -3.97 -7.46
N SER A 54 9.40 -3.83 -8.74
CA SER A 54 8.51 -4.78 -9.42
C SER A 54 9.12 -6.16 -9.48
N GLN A 55 10.43 -6.27 -9.76
CA GLN A 55 11.08 -7.57 -9.74
C GLN A 55 11.13 -8.17 -8.33
N TRP A 56 11.54 -7.38 -7.33
CA TRP A 56 11.52 -7.84 -5.94
C TRP A 56 10.13 -8.30 -5.50
N LEU A 57 9.08 -7.60 -5.91
CA LEU A 57 7.70 -7.94 -5.61
C LEU A 57 7.31 -9.28 -6.26
N ILE A 58 7.67 -9.48 -7.53
CA ILE A 58 7.44 -10.75 -8.25
C ILE A 58 8.17 -11.89 -7.54
N ASP A 59 9.46 -11.75 -7.28
CA ASP A 59 10.26 -12.76 -6.58
C ASP A 59 9.66 -13.08 -5.20
N THR A 60 9.21 -12.06 -4.46
CA THR A 60 8.61 -12.22 -3.15
C THR A 60 7.30 -13.00 -3.21
N LEU A 61 6.44 -12.69 -4.19
CA LEU A 61 5.14 -13.33 -4.37
C LEU A 61 5.29 -14.76 -4.91
N GLU A 62 6.23 -15.02 -5.81
CA GLU A 62 6.53 -16.35 -6.34
C GLU A 62 7.02 -17.32 -5.27
N ASN A 63 7.78 -16.81 -4.29
CA ASN A 63 8.32 -17.60 -3.19
C ASN A 63 7.42 -17.58 -1.93
N SER A 64 6.25 -16.95 -1.99
CA SER A 64 5.32 -16.93 -0.86
C SER A 64 4.58 -18.25 -0.74
N GLU A 65 4.68 -18.86 0.44
CA GLU A 65 3.86 -20.02 0.85
C GLU A 65 2.75 -19.59 1.82
N SER A 66 2.50 -18.28 1.93
CA SER A 66 1.51 -17.75 2.87
C SER A 66 0.09 -17.98 2.39
N LYS A 67 -0.81 -18.36 3.30
CA LYS A 67 -2.23 -18.58 2.98
C LYS A 67 -2.96 -17.30 2.61
N TRP A 68 -2.52 -16.19 3.19
CA TRP A 68 -3.04 -14.85 2.95
C TRP A 68 -1.92 -13.89 2.58
N CYS A 69 -2.16 -13.02 1.62
CA CYS A 69 -1.24 -11.98 1.19
C CYS A 69 -1.97 -10.63 1.08
N ILE A 70 -1.51 -9.64 1.86
CA ILE A 70 -2.04 -8.29 1.87
C ILE A 70 -0.94 -7.33 1.38
N ALA A 71 -1.21 -6.62 0.30
CA ALA A 71 -0.37 -5.54 -0.18
C ALA A 71 -0.84 -4.19 0.37
N MET A 72 0.10 -3.31 0.65
CA MET A 72 -0.14 -1.97 1.16
C MET A 72 0.66 -0.94 0.37
N GLY A 73 0.07 0.21 0.09
CA GLY A 73 0.76 1.31 -0.58
C GLY A 73 0.18 2.67 -0.19
N LEU A 74 0.81 3.75 -0.66
CA LEU A 74 0.34 5.10 -0.36
C LEU A 74 -0.83 5.49 -1.29
N HIS A 75 -0.67 5.28 -2.60
CA HIS A 75 -1.61 5.76 -3.61
C HIS A 75 -2.71 4.73 -3.92
N PRO A 76 -3.99 5.12 -3.97
CA PRO A 76 -5.06 4.25 -4.43
C PRO A 76 -4.82 3.80 -5.88
N LEU A 77 -4.91 2.49 -6.15
CA LEU A 77 -4.78 1.94 -7.50
C LEU A 77 -5.90 2.42 -8.43
N VAL A 78 -7.05 2.73 -7.83
CA VAL A 78 -8.27 3.10 -8.54
C VAL A 78 -8.67 4.54 -8.21
N ALA A 79 -9.18 5.24 -9.20
CA ALA A 79 -9.83 6.52 -9.06
C ALA A 79 -11.35 6.34 -9.05
N TYR A 80 -12.04 7.12 -8.22
CA TYR A 80 -13.48 7.28 -8.30
C TYR A 80 -13.76 8.47 -9.22
N GLU A 81 -14.53 8.26 -10.28
CA GLU A 81 -15.06 9.36 -11.08
C GLU A 81 -16.42 9.78 -10.53
N GLU A 82 -16.60 11.06 -10.26
CA GLU A 82 -17.87 11.58 -9.71
C GLU A 82 -18.97 11.61 -10.78
N ASP A 83 -18.58 11.89 -12.03
CA ASP A 83 -19.48 12.00 -13.19
C ASP A 83 -19.99 10.63 -13.70
N THR A 84 -19.25 9.56 -13.42
CA THR A 84 -19.68 8.19 -13.70
C THR A 84 -19.30 7.33 -12.50
N PRO A 85 -20.24 6.69 -11.77
CA PRO A 85 -19.95 5.92 -10.57
C PRO A 85 -19.27 4.58 -10.91
N GLN A 86 -18.11 4.67 -11.55
CA GLN A 86 -17.25 3.59 -11.92
C GLN A 86 -15.86 3.86 -11.37
N THR A 87 -15.39 2.87 -10.64
CA THR A 87 -14.03 2.82 -10.15
C THR A 87 -13.11 2.43 -11.31
N LYS A 88 -12.25 3.35 -11.76
CA LYS A 88 -11.31 3.08 -12.86
C LYS A 88 -9.90 2.87 -12.33
N LEU A 89 -9.24 1.82 -12.79
CA LEU A 89 -7.82 1.56 -12.51
C LEU A 89 -6.98 2.64 -13.17
N LYS A 90 -6.12 3.31 -12.39
CA LYS A 90 -5.21 4.33 -12.93
C LYS A 90 -4.14 3.67 -13.80
N HIS A 91 -3.78 4.33 -14.90
CA HIS A 91 -2.92 3.75 -15.94
C HIS A 91 -1.54 3.34 -15.39
N GLU A 92 -0.95 4.18 -14.55
CA GLU A 92 0.33 3.95 -13.87
C GLU A 92 0.37 2.69 -13.00
N PHE A 93 -0.79 2.21 -12.54
CA PHE A 93 -0.90 1.04 -11.67
C PHE A 93 -1.37 -0.23 -12.39
N GLN A 94 -1.55 -0.20 -13.72
CA GLN A 94 -1.99 -1.37 -14.49
C GLN A 94 -1.05 -2.56 -14.33
N SER A 95 0.26 -2.33 -14.45
CA SER A 95 1.27 -3.38 -14.28
C SER A 95 1.27 -3.96 -12.86
N LEU A 96 1.20 -3.09 -11.85
CA LEU A 96 1.17 -3.51 -10.44
C LEU A 96 -0.08 -4.32 -10.11
N HIS A 97 -1.24 -3.87 -10.58
CA HIS A 97 -2.50 -4.59 -10.44
C HIS A 97 -2.47 -5.96 -11.14
N GLY A 98 -1.85 -6.04 -12.33
CA GLY A 98 -1.63 -7.31 -13.03
C GLY A 98 -0.79 -8.29 -12.23
N VAL A 99 0.27 -7.83 -11.56
CA VAL A 99 1.08 -8.65 -10.64
C VAL A 99 0.23 -9.16 -9.48
N PHE A 100 -0.56 -8.29 -8.84
CA PHE A 100 -1.43 -8.69 -7.73
C PHE A 100 -2.44 -9.77 -8.12
N LEU A 101 -3.06 -9.65 -9.29
CA LEU A 101 -3.99 -10.66 -9.80
C LEU A 101 -3.29 -11.97 -10.15
N LYS A 102 -2.11 -11.90 -10.79
CA LYS A 102 -1.37 -13.09 -11.23
C LYS A 102 -0.92 -13.96 -10.07
N TYR A 103 -0.47 -13.34 -8.98
CA TYR A 103 0.10 -14.06 -7.83
C TYR A 103 -0.85 -14.16 -6.63
N GLY A 104 -2.11 -13.76 -6.78
CA GLY A 104 -3.14 -14.00 -5.77
C GLY A 104 -2.99 -13.16 -4.51
N VAL A 105 -2.74 -11.85 -4.64
CA VAL A 105 -2.85 -10.92 -3.51
C VAL A 105 -4.33 -10.78 -3.11
N ASP A 106 -4.67 -11.10 -1.87
CA ASP A 106 -6.05 -11.15 -1.38
C ASP A 106 -6.66 -9.76 -1.15
N ALA A 107 -5.82 -8.81 -0.74
CA ALA A 107 -6.26 -7.45 -0.48
C ALA A 107 -5.16 -6.43 -0.75
N TYR A 108 -5.57 -5.27 -1.26
CA TYR A 108 -4.72 -4.08 -1.35
C TYR A 108 -5.29 -2.97 -0.47
N ILE A 109 -4.47 -2.40 0.40
CA ILE A 109 -4.84 -1.29 1.31
C ILE A 109 -4.01 -0.07 0.93
N SER A 110 -4.68 1.04 0.60
CA SER A 110 -4.03 2.35 0.38
C SER A 110 -4.26 3.31 1.54
N ALA A 111 -3.44 4.35 1.62
CA ALA A 111 -3.83 5.50 2.41
C ALA A 111 -5.11 6.13 1.83
N PRO A 112 -5.97 6.73 2.66
CA PRO A 112 -7.13 7.47 2.16
C PRO A 112 -6.66 8.52 1.15
N ALA A 113 -7.38 8.67 0.03
CA ALA A 113 -7.25 9.86 -0.79
C ALA A 113 -7.55 11.06 0.10
N CYS A 114 -6.57 11.93 0.32
CA CYS A 114 -6.80 13.14 1.10
C CYS A 114 -7.79 13.99 0.32
N ALA A 115 -8.94 14.32 0.90
CA ALA A 115 -9.72 15.44 0.42
C ALA A 115 -8.97 16.70 0.84
N ASP A 116 -8.71 17.61 -0.10
CA ASP A 116 -7.92 18.84 0.08
C ASP A 116 -8.61 19.89 0.97
N ASN A 117 -9.08 19.49 2.15
CA ASN A 117 -9.80 20.38 3.05
C ASN A 117 -9.66 19.94 4.50
N VAL A 118 -8.45 20.06 5.06
CA VAL A 118 -8.31 20.31 6.50
C VAL A 118 -7.17 21.29 6.75
N GLU A 119 -7.54 22.51 7.18
CA GLU A 119 -6.67 23.52 7.78
C GLU A 119 -5.62 22.90 8.71
N GLU A 120 -4.36 23.30 8.53
CA GLU A 120 -3.28 23.07 9.48
C GLU A 120 -3.70 23.51 10.90
N ARG A 121 -4.01 22.56 11.77
CA ARG A 121 -4.05 22.80 13.21
C ARG A 121 -2.81 22.22 13.85
N HIS A 122 -1.85 23.12 14.05
CA HIS A 122 -0.70 22.98 14.94
C HIS A 122 -1.11 22.34 16.26
N CYS A 123 -0.73 21.08 16.47
CA CYS A 123 -0.91 20.40 17.74
C CYS A 123 0.22 20.86 18.69
N LYS A 124 -0.06 21.84 19.55
CA LYS A 124 0.81 22.17 20.69
C LYS A 124 0.61 21.11 21.77
N ILE A 125 1.63 20.32 22.01
CA ILE A 125 1.71 19.43 23.17
C ILE A 125 2.11 20.29 24.37
N GLN A 126 1.25 20.40 25.38
CA GLN A 126 1.62 20.89 26.72
C GLN A 126 1.83 19.69 27.63
N ASN A 127 3.00 19.67 28.27
CA ASN A 127 3.45 18.68 29.26
C ASN A 127 2.62 18.72 30.54
#